data_AF-T1BDX0-F1
#
_entry.id   AF-T1BDX0-F1
#
_cell.length_a   1.000
_cell.length_b   1.000
_cell.length_c   1.000
_cell.angle_alpha   90.00
_cell.angle_beta   90.00
_cell.angle_gamma   90.00
#
_symmetry.space_group_name_H-M   'P 1'
#
loop_
_entity.id
_entity.type
_entity.pdbx_description
1 polymer ?
#
loop_
_entity_poly.entity_id
_entity_poly.type
_entity_poly.pdbx_seq_one_letter_code
_entity_poly.pdbx_strand_id
1 'polypeptide(L)'
;NGGSSGVDQESIERFEQRLGNNLYVLWNRLCSGSYFPPPVKGVAIPKKSGGMRMLGVPTVADRVAQTVVKMVLEPVLEPVFHPDSYGYRPGRSALDAIARVRRRCWDYDWVIEFDIKGLFDNIDHALLMRAVRKHCRIPWVLLYIERWLKAPMGA
;
A
#
# COMPACT_ATOMS: atom_id res chain seq x y z
N ASN A 1 4.55 -5.36 -11.98
CA ASN A 1 5.48 -4.74 -11.02
C ASN A 1 6.74 -5.58 -10.90
N GLY A 2 7.69 -5.50 -11.84
CA GLY A 2 8.98 -6.24 -11.80
C GLY A 2 9.91 -5.79 -10.66
N GLY A 3 9.38 -5.69 -9.45
CA GLY A 3 10.05 -5.23 -8.25
C GLY A 3 10.94 -6.31 -7.66
N SER A 4 11.95 -5.87 -6.92
CA SER A 4 12.93 -6.73 -6.26
C SER A 4 12.28 -7.76 -5.33
N SER A 5 13.03 -8.84 -5.08
CA SER A 5 12.64 -9.88 -4.13
C SER A 5 12.61 -9.35 -2.69
N GLY A 6 11.71 -9.93 -1.88
CA GLY A 6 11.59 -9.62 -0.46
C GLY A 6 12.72 -10.24 0.37
N VAL A 7 12.49 -10.40 1.67
CA VAL A 7 13.46 -11.02 2.59
C VAL A 7 13.77 -12.49 2.25
N ASP A 8 12.83 -13.17 1.60
CA ASP A 8 12.94 -14.55 1.10
C ASP A 8 13.78 -14.68 -0.18
N GLN A 9 14.18 -13.55 -0.77
CA GLN A 9 14.93 -13.46 -2.02
C GLN A 9 14.23 -14.14 -3.22
N GLU A 10 12.94 -14.46 -3.10
CA GLU A 10 12.17 -15.06 -4.17
C GLU A 10 11.79 -14.00 -5.23
N SER A 11 12.19 -14.23 -6.48
CA SER A 11 11.79 -13.39 -7.61
C SER A 11 10.38 -13.76 -8.09
N ILE A 12 9.78 -12.88 -8.88
CA ILE A 12 8.46 -13.14 -9.47
C ILE A 12 8.52 -14.35 -10.41
N GLU A 13 9.57 -14.44 -11.23
CA GLU A 13 9.77 -15.52 -12.18
C GLU A 13 9.90 -16.87 -11.45
N ARG A 14 10.62 -16.89 -10.32
CA ARG A 14 10.75 -18.10 -9.48
C ARG A 14 9.43 -18.47 -8.82
N PHE A 15 8.68 -17.48 -8.31
CA PHE A 15 7.35 -17.71 -7.74
C PHE A 15 6.39 -18.30 -8.77
N GLU A 16 6.47 -17.84 -10.03
CA GLU A 16 5.62 -18.29 -11.14
C GLU A 16 5.93 -19.73 -11.61
N GLN A 17 7.16 -20.22 -11.44
CA GLN A 17 7.52 -21.61 -11.78
C GLN A 17 6.66 -22.66 -11.07
N ARG A 18 6.13 -22.32 -9.88
CA ARG A 18 5.23 -23.20 -9.09
C ARG A 18 3.95 -22.47 -8.72
N LEU A 19 3.43 -21.63 -9.62
CA LEU A 19 2.33 -20.70 -9.36
C LEU A 19 1.14 -21.36 -8.64
N GLY A 20 0.62 -22.48 -9.17
CA GLY A 20 -0.54 -23.16 -8.59
C GLY A 20 -0.31 -23.60 -7.13
N ASN A 21 0.85 -24.20 -6.85
CA ASN A 21 1.20 -24.64 -5.49
C ASN A 21 1.42 -23.45 -4.56
N ASN A 22 2.11 -22.41 -5.02
CA ASN A 22 2.39 -21.22 -4.22
C ASN A 22 1.09 -20.47 -3.86
N LEU A 23 0.18 -20.32 -4.84
CA LEU A 23 -1.13 -19.73 -4.61
C LEU A 23 -2.00 -20.59 -3.69
N TYR A 24 -1.99 -21.92 -3.85
CA TYR A 24 -2.74 -22.82 -2.99
C TYR A 24 -2.29 -22.72 -1.52
N VAL A 25 -0.98 -22.73 -1.27
CA VAL A 25 -0.43 -22.57 0.09
C VAL A 25 -0.81 -21.21 0.67
N LEU A 26 -0.66 -20.13 -0.10
CA LEU A 26 -1.02 -18.78 0.34
C LEU A 26 -2.52 -18.69 0.67
N TRP A 27 -3.37 -19.16 -0.24
CA TRP A 27 -4.82 -19.17 -0.06
C TRP A 27 -5.22 -19.96 1.19
N ASN A 28 -4.71 -21.18 1.37
CA ASN A 28 -5.03 -22.01 2.53
C ASN A 28 -4.64 -21.33 3.85
N ARG A 29 -3.49 -20.66 3.87
CA ARG A 29 -3.03 -19.91 5.06
C ARG A 29 -3.84 -18.64 5.31
N LEU A 30 -4.31 -17.96 4.26
CA LEU A 30 -5.20 -16.81 4.38
C LEU A 30 -6.60 -17.21 4.88
N CYS A 31 -7.16 -18.29 4.35
CA CYS A 31 -8.47 -18.79 4.77
C CYS A 31 -8.48 -19.32 6.21
N SER A 32 -7.41 -19.99 6.63
CA SER A 32 -7.29 -20.52 8.00
C SER A 32 -6.91 -19.46 9.05
N GLY A 33 -6.57 -18.23 8.66
CA GLY A 33 -6.04 -17.25 9.61
C GLY A 33 -4.61 -17.52 10.07
N SER A 34 -3.91 -18.52 9.51
CA SER A 34 -2.55 -18.93 9.90
C SER A 34 -1.43 -18.19 9.14
N TYR A 35 -1.79 -17.35 8.18
CA TYR A 35 -0.83 -16.50 7.48
C TYR A 35 -0.34 -15.35 8.37
N PHE A 36 0.97 -15.30 8.63
CA PHE A 36 1.62 -14.15 9.26
C PHE A 36 2.60 -13.55 8.26
N PRO A 37 2.54 -12.23 8.01
CA PRO A 37 3.43 -11.60 7.05
C PRO A 37 4.87 -11.69 7.55
N PRO A 38 5.81 -12.12 6.70
CA PRO A 38 7.22 -12.05 7.01
C PRO A 38 7.69 -10.59 7.18
N PRO A 39 8.89 -10.38 7.76
CA PRO A 39 9.49 -9.06 7.80
C PRO A 39 9.64 -8.45 6.41
N VAL A 40 9.52 -7.12 6.32
CA VAL A 40 9.65 -6.40 5.05
C VAL A 40 11.12 -6.05 4.82
N LYS A 41 11.66 -6.29 3.62
CA LYS A 41 13.08 -6.04 3.33
C LYS A 41 13.35 -4.54 3.23
N GLY A 42 14.26 -4.02 4.06
CA GLY A 42 14.73 -2.64 3.99
C GLY A 42 15.67 -2.41 2.82
N VAL A 43 15.31 -1.51 1.90
CA VAL A 43 16.17 -1.08 0.78
C VAL A 43 16.36 0.42 0.86
N ALA A 44 17.60 0.86 1.08
CA ALA A 44 17.95 2.27 1.09
C ALA A 44 18.09 2.81 -0.34
N ILE A 45 17.32 3.84 -0.68
CA ILE A 45 17.34 4.48 -2.00
C ILE A 45 17.68 5.97 -1.84
N PRO A 46 18.60 6.53 -2.64
CA PRO A 46 18.94 7.95 -2.58
C PRO A 46 17.74 8.82 -2.97
N LYS A 47 17.51 9.90 -2.20
CA LYS A 47 16.55 10.95 -2.56
C LYS A 47 17.18 11.91 -3.57
N LYS A 48 16.36 12.46 -4.47
CA LYS A 48 16.80 13.52 -5.42
C LYS A 48 17.32 14.78 -4.71
N SER A 49 16.83 15.06 -3.49
CA SER A 49 17.20 16.21 -2.66
C SER A 49 18.37 15.95 -1.70
N GLY A 50 19.04 14.79 -1.79
CA GLY A 50 20.02 14.34 -0.79
C GLY A 50 19.40 13.53 0.36
N GLY A 51 20.20 12.63 0.93
CA GLY A 51 19.77 11.67 1.97
C GLY A 51 19.21 10.35 1.42
N MET A 52 18.88 9.41 2.31
CA MET A 52 18.34 8.09 1.96
C MET A 52 16.85 8.00 2.32
N ARG A 53 16.09 7.25 1.51
CA ARG A 53 14.73 6.78 1.81
C ARG A 53 14.80 5.27 2.02
N MET A 54 14.33 4.79 3.16
CA MET A 54 14.13 3.35 3.34
C MET A 54 12.84 2.95 2.64
N LEU A 55 12.91 1.98 1.73
CA LEU A 55 11.75 1.30 1.18
C LEU A 55 11.61 -0.06 1.85
N GLY A 56 10.40 -0.39 2.28
CA GLY A 56 10.03 -1.75 2.61
C GLY A 56 9.60 -2.50 1.34
N VAL A 57 10.32 -3.55 0.97
CA VAL A 57 9.95 -4.47 -0.11
C VAL A 57 9.36 -5.76 0.48
N PRO A 58 8.03 -5.99 0.34
CA PRO A 58 7.40 -7.22 0.79
C PRO A 58 7.76 -8.40 -0.11
N THR A 59 7.57 -9.62 0.39
CA THR A 59 7.69 -10.86 -0.38
C THR A 59 6.69 -10.91 -1.54
N VAL A 60 6.94 -11.77 -2.55
CA VAL A 60 5.98 -11.93 -3.66
C VAL A 60 4.61 -12.39 -3.11
N ALA A 61 4.61 -13.33 -2.16
CA ALA A 61 3.40 -13.81 -1.51
C ALA A 61 2.64 -12.70 -0.77
N ASP A 62 3.35 -11.83 -0.02
CA ASP A 62 2.72 -10.66 0.62
C ASP A 62 2.09 -9.72 -0.40
N ARG A 63 2.81 -9.42 -1.50
CA ARG A 63 2.30 -8.53 -2.54
C ARG A 63 1.01 -9.09 -3.17
N VAL A 64 0.96 -10.40 -3.38
CA VAL A 64 -0.27 -11.08 -3.84
C VAL A 64 -1.38 -10.94 -2.81
N ALA A 65 -1.12 -11.26 -1.53
CA ALA A 65 -2.13 -11.17 -0.47
C ALA A 65 -2.64 -9.74 -0.23
N GLN A 66 -1.74 -8.75 -0.22
CA GLN A 66 -2.06 -7.33 -0.13
C GLN A 66 -2.90 -6.88 -1.33
N THR A 67 -2.59 -7.38 -2.53
CA THR A 67 -3.38 -7.08 -3.74
C THR A 67 -4.80 -7.64 -3.62
N VAL A 68 -4.98 -8.86 -3.11
CA VAL A 68 -6.30 -9.44 -2.86
C VAL A 68 -7.10 -8.60 -1.86
N VAL A 69 -6.47 -8.17 -0.75
CA VAL A 69 -7.12 -7.27 0.21
C VAL A 69 -7.46 -5.91 -0.41
N LYS A 70 -6.57 -5.36 -1.24
CA LYS A 70 -6.81 -4.12 -1.98
C LYS A 70 -8.02 -4.24 -2.90
N MET A 71 -8.14 -5.32 -3.67
CA MET A 71 -9.27 -5.55 -4.59
C MET A 71 -10.62 -5.57 -3.87
N VAL A 72 -10.64 -5.96 -2.59
CA VAL A 72 -11.85 -5.95 -1.76
C VAL A 72 -12.12 -4.55 -1.19
N LEU A 73 -11.09 -3.83 -0.77
CA LEU A 73 -11.23 -2.51 -0.17
C LEU A 73 -11.49 -1.38 -1.17
N GLU A 74 -10.85 -1.41 -2.33
CA GLU A 74 -10.88 -0.32 -3.31
C GLU A 74 -12.32 0.05 -3.73
N PRO A 75 -13.22 -0.89 -4.07
CA PRO A 75 -14.61 -0.57 -4.41
C PRO A 75 -15.42 0.05 -3.26
N VAL A 76 -15.04 -0.25 -2.01
CA VAL A 76 -15.70 0.27 -0.80
C VAL A 76 -15.24 1.69 -0.48
N LEU A 77 -13.96 1.98 -0.72
CA LEU A 77 -13.35 3.28 -0.38
C LEU A 77 -13.48 4.31 -1.49
N GLU A 78 -13.48 3.90 -2.77
CA GLU A 78 -13.52 4.83 -3.90
C GLU A 78 -14.70 5.83 -3.87
N PRO A 79 -15.95 5.41 -3.55
CA PRO A 79 -17.08 6.33 -3.44
C PRO A 79 -16.97 7.34 -2.29
N VAL A 80 -16.12 7.08 -1.30
CA VAL A 80 -15.98 7.91 -0.08
C VAL A 80 -14.91 8.99 -0.26
N PHE A 81 -13.92 8.76 -1.14
CA PHE A 81 -12.83 9.70 -1.33
C PHE A 81 -13.29 11.03 -1.92
N HIS A 82 -12.69 12.12 -1.43
CA HIS A 82 -12.96 13.46 -1.92
C HIS A 82 -12.68 13.56 -3.44
N PRO A 83 -13.49 14.33 -4.21
CA PRO A 83 -13.29 14.49 -5.65
C PRO A 83 -11.92 15.06 -6.04
N ASP A 84 -11.32 15.88 -5.17
CA ASP A 84 -9.97 16.44 -5.38
C ASP A 84 -8.84 15.57 -4.77
N SER A 85 -9.10 14.29 -4.49
CA SER A 85 -8.07 13.31 -4.14
C SER A 85 -7.66 12.52 -5.37
N TYR A 86 -6.39 12.60 -5.78
CA TYR A 86 -5.92 12.05 -7.06
C TYR A 86 -4.85 10.96 -6.94
N GLY A 87 -4.09 10.93 -5.84
CA GLY A 87 -2.96 10.01 -5.68
C GLY A 87 -3.40 8.57 -5.45
N TYR A 88 -2.75 7.63 -6.13
CA TYR A 88 -2.91 6.17 -5.95
C TYR A 88 -4.33 5.62 -6.18
N ARG A 89 -5.18 6.33 -6.92
CA ARG A 89 -6.56 5.95 -7.19
C ARG A 89 -6.75 5.46 -8.65
N PRO A 90 -7.59 4.44 -8.88
CA PRO A 90 -7.95 4.02 -10.23
C PRO A 90 -8.65 5.15 -10.99
N GLY A 91 -8.28 5.34 -12.26
CA GLY A 91 -8.89 6.36 -13.13
C GLY A 91 -8.62 7.81 -12.72
N ARG A 92 -7.65 8.06 -11.83
CA ARG A 92 -7.19 9.40 -11.43
C ARG A 92 -5.68 9.53 -11.66
N SER A 93 -5.24 10.72 -12.00
CA SER A 93 -3.84 11.01 -12.31
C SER A 93 -3.37 12.34 -11.75
N ALA A 94 -2.05 12.55 -11.73
CA ALA A 94 -1.45 13.84 -11.41
C ALA A 94 -1.88 14.93 -12.43
N LEU A 95 -2.14 14.55 -13.69
CA LEU A 95 -2.62 15.48 -14.71
C LEU A 95 -4.03 16.00 -14.39
N ASP A 96 -4.91 15.16 -13.84
CA ASP A 96 -6.24 15.59 -13.39
C ASP A 96 -6.14 16.62 -12.26
N ALA A 97 -5.21 16.42 -11.33
CA ALA A 97 -4.93 17.37 -10.26
C ALA A 97 -4.46 18.72 -10.82
N ILE A 98 -3.49 18.71 -11.76
CA ILE A 98 -2.99 19.92 -12.43
C ILE A 98 -4.11 20.64 -13.18
N ALA A 99 -4.97 19.90 -13.90
CA ALA A 99 -6.11 20.48 -14.62
C ALA A 99 -7.09 21.18 -13.66
N ARG A 100 -7.32 20.61 -12.48
CA ARG A 100 -8.15 21.21 -11.43
C ARG A 100 -7.51 22.47 -10.84
N VAL A 101 -6.22 22.42 -10.51
CA VAL A 101 -5.45 23.56 -10.00
C VAL A 101 -5.48 24.71 -11.00
N ARG A 102 -5.20 24.43 -12.29
CA ARG A 102 -5.22 25.44 -13.37
C ARG A 102 -6.54 26.20 -13.46
N ARG A 103 -7.68 25.53 -13.21
CA ARG A 103 -8.99 26.21 -13.20
C ARG A 103 -9.11 27.16 -12.00
N ARG A 104 -8.67 26.73 -10.82
CA ARG A 104 -8.76 27.52 -9.57
C ARG A 104 -7.81 28.71 -9.52
N CYS A 105 -6.71 28.66 -10.26
CA CYS A 105 -5.80 29.81 -10.40
C CYS A 105 -6.47 31.04 -11.06
N TRP A 106 -7.62 30.87 -11.70
CA TRP A 106 -8.42 32.01 -12.20
C TRP A 106 -9.29 32.65 -11.11
N ASP A 107 -9.59 31.91 -10.06
CA ASP A 107 -10.44 32.36 -8.95
C ASP A 107 -9.59 32.90 -7.77
N TYR A 108 -8.36 32.40 -7.62
CA TYR A 108 -7.46 32.73 -6.51
C TYR A 108 -6.03 32.96 -7.02
N ASP A 109 -5.39 34.02 -6.51
CA ASP A 109 -4.01 34.44 -6.82
C ASP A 109 -2.99 33.95 -5.78
N TRP A 110 -3.43 33.19 -4.77
CA TRP A 110 -2.59 32.61 -3.74
C TRP A 110 -2.79 31.09 -3.63
N VAL A 111 -1.78 30.41 -3.10
CA VAL A 111 -1.80 28.98 -2.78
C VAL A 111 -1.28 28.77 -1.38
N ILE A 112 -1.83 27.79 -0.68
CA ILE A 112 -1.23 27.27 0.54
C ILE A 112 -0.69 25.89 0.24
N GLU A 113 0.64 25.76 0.35
CA GLU A 113 1.35 24.52 0.14
C GLU A 113 1.61 23.82 1.48
N PHE A 114 1.24 22.54 1.56
CA PHE A 114 1.52 21.70 2.72
C PHE A 114 2.04 20.35 2.26
N ASP A 115 3.03 19.83 3.00
CA ASP A 115 3.55 18.48 2.84
C ASP A 115 3.66 17.79 4.21
N ILE A 116 3.39 16.48 4.25
CA ILE A 116 3.51 15.68 5.47
C ILE A 116 4.85 14.95 5.46
N LYS A 117 5.76 15.41 6.31
CA LYS A 117 7.08 14.80 6.46
C LYS A 117 6.98 13.35 6.94
N GLY A 118 7.44 12.41 6.11
CA GLY A 118 7.57 11.01 6.50
C GLY A 118 6.22 10.37 6.86
N LEU A 119 5.17 10.62 6.07
CA LEU A 119 3.82 10.11 6.34
C LEU A 119 3.79 8.63 6.76
N PHE A 120 4.42 7.76 5.99
CA PHE A 120 4.40 6.30 6.25
C PHE A 120 5.25 5.90 7.46
N ASP A 121 6.26 6.68 7.81
CA ASP A 121 7.13 6.41 8.96
C ASP A 121 6.44 6.83 10.28
N ASN A 122 5.52 7.81 10.22
CA ASN A 122 4.91 8.45 11.39
C ASN A 122 3.39 8.25 11.49
N ILE A 123 2.79 7.44 10.63
CA ILE A 123 1.34 7.22 10.65
C ILE A 123 0.94 6.42 11.90
N ASP A 124 0.03 6.96 12.70
CA ASP A 124 -0.50 6.26 13.86
C ASP A 124 -1.36 5.07 13.41
N HIS A 125 -0.90 3.85 13.71
CA HIS A 125 -1.58 2.61 13.31
C HIS A 125 -2.97 2.45 13.95
N ALA A 126 -3.21 2.99 15.15
CA ALA A 126 -4.50 2.92 15.81
C ALA A 126 -5.51 3.86 15.13
N LEU A 127 -5.10 5.08 14.78
CA LEU A 127 -5.94 6.02 14.02
C LEU A 127 -6.22 5.51 12.61
N LEU A 128 -5.21 4.95 11.93
CA LEU A 128 -5.38 4.31 10.62
C LEU A 128 -6.39 3.17 10.70
N MET A 129 -6.23 2.23 11.65
CA MET A 129 -7.17 1.13 11.80
C MET A 129 -8.57 1.60 12.21
N ARG A 130 -8.71 2.70 12.95
CA ARG A 130 -10.02 3.32 13.24
C ARG A 130 -10.70 3.81 11.96
N ALA A 131 -9.95 4.45 11.06
CA ALA A 131 -10.46 4.87 9.76
C ALA A 131 -10.85 3.67 8.88
N VAL A 132 -10.00 2.64 8.81
CA VAL A 132 -10.31 1.42 8.04
C VAL A 132 -11.58 0.74 8.58
N ARG A 133 -11.71 0.56 9.89
CA ARG A 133 -12.90 -0.06 10.52
C ARG A 133 -14.19 0.74 10.32
N LYS A 134 -14.09 2.06 10.13
CA LYS A 134 -15.25 2.90 9.80
C LYS A 134 -15.86 2.54 8.45
N HIS A 135 -15.03 2.15 7.48
CA HIS A 135 -15.45 1.90 6.10
C HIS A 135 -15.49 0.43 5.70
N CYS A 136 -14.74 -0.45 6.38
CA CYS A 136 -14.72 -1.89 6.14
C CYS A 136 -15.02 -2.66 7.42
N ARG A 137 -16.01 -3.57 7.37
CA ARG A 137 -16.39 -4.46 8.47
C ARG A 137 -16.02 -5.93 8.22
N ILE A 138 -15.27 -6.21 7.14
CA ILE A 138 -14.92 -7.58 6.75
C ILE A 138 -13.79 -8.08 7.68
N PRO A 139 -14.04 -9.09 8.54
CA PRO A 139 -13.09 -9.44 9.61
C PRO A 139 -11.71 -9.88 9.11
N TRP A 140 -11.66 -10.71 8.06
CA TRP A 140 -10.39 -11.23 7.54
C TRP A 140 -9.54 -10.13 6.90
N VAL A 141 -10.17 -9.14 6.25
CA VAL A 141 -9.48 -7.96 5.71
C VAL A 141 -8.83 -7.16 6.83
N LEU A 142 -9.59 -6.86 7.88
CA LEU A 142 -9.11 -6.12 9.05
C LEU A 142 -7.95 -6.84 9.74
N LEU A 143 -8.05 -8.17 9.90
CA LEU A 143 -7.02 -9.01 10.47
C LEU A 143 -5.69 -8.85 9.73
N TYR A 144 -5.69 -8.95 8.40
CA TYR A 144 -4.45 -8.92 7.64
C TYR A 144 -3.84 -7.52 7.54
N ILE A 145 -4.65 -6.47 7.44
CA ILE A 145 -4.15 -5.09 7.53
C ILE A 145 -3.43 -4.87 8.85
N GLU A 146 -4.04 -5.29 9.96
CA GLU A 146 -3.41 -5.14 11.27
C GLU A 146 -2.10 -5.93 11.39
N ARG A 147 -2.03 -7.13 10.81
CA ARG A 147 -0.80 -7.93 10.78
C ARG A 147 0.29 -7.28 9.94
N TRP A 148 -0.02 -6.74 8.76
CA TRP A 148 0.98 -6.06 7.92
C TRP A 148 1.49 -4.78 8.57
N LEU A 149 0.64 -4.01 9.25
CA LEU A 149 1.07 -2.81 9.99
C LEU A 149 2.00 -3.14 11.16
N LYS A 150 1.95 -4.36 11.70
CA LYS A 150 2.83 -4.83 12.78
C LYS A 150 4.03 -5.63 12.29
N ALA A 151 4.14 -5.88 10.98
CA ALA A 151 5.25 -6.63 10.42
C ALA A 151 6.56 -5.85 10.62
N PRO A 152 7.61 -6.47 11.19
CA PRO A 152 8.86 -5.78 11.42
C PRO A 152 9.60 -5.53 10.10
N MET A 153 10.49 -4.54 10.09
CA MET A 153 11.48 -4.43 9.02
C MET A 153 12.54 -5.51 9.22
N GLY A 154 12.77 -6.32 8.19
CA GLY A 154 13.87 -7.29 8.13
C GLY A 154 15.16 -6.62 7.66
N ALA A 155 16.28 -7.12 8.17
CA ALA A 155 17.62 -6.82 7.67
C ALA A 155 17.85 -7.47 6.28
#